data_AF-A0A1J9PR68-F1
#
_entry.id   AF-A0A1J9PR68-F1
#
_cell.length_a   1.000
_cell.length_b   1.000
_cell.length_c   1.000
_cell.angle_alpha   90.00
_cell.angle_beta   90.00
_cell.angle_gamma   90.00
#
_symmetry.space_group_name_H-M   'P 1'
#
loop_
_entity.id
_entity.type
_entity.pdbx_description
1 polymer ?
#
loop_
_entity_poly.entity_id
_entity_poly.type
_entity_poly.pdbx_seq_one_letter_code
_entity_poly.pdbx_strand_id
1 'polypeptide(L)'
;MADEEYSRASADADREMTKLWRTWRTVFEMLADRGYEVTEEEIKIPLDEFRKRYSDALGFPDRNKMKISARPSQAMMDKYTPLPTALKPNPVPECGTIYVEFCADLQSVGTKQVRAFNHFIDEQNYHTGIFISQTPISPSAMRVLNSIPGRFCEHFQEQELLVNITHHELVPKHVLLSAEEKKRLLQRYRLKESQLPRIQSGDPVAKYLGLRRGQVVKIIRRSETAGRYASYRWVT
;
A
#
# COMPACT_ATOMS: atom_id res chain seq x y z
N MET A 1 25.00 -16.11 33.09
CA MET A 1 24.73 -16.84 31.83
C MET A 1 23.23 -16.87 31.51
N ALA A 2 22.36 -17.50 32.31
CA ALA A 2 20.91 -17.52 32.04
C ALA A 2 20.23 -16.12 32.08
N ASP A 3 20.57 -15.28 33.06
CA ASP A 3 19.99 -13.92 33.17
C ASP A 3 20.41 -12.97 32.03
N GLU A 4 21.63 -13.13 31.52
CA GLU A 4 22.13 -12.35 30.38
C GLU A 4 21.48 -12.78 29.06
N GLU A 5 21.21 -14.07 28.91
CA GLU A 5 20.53 -14.63 27.74
C GLU A 5 19.06 -14.24 27.71
N TYR A 6 18.39 -14.23 28.87
CA TYR A 6 17.02 -13.74 29.03
C TYR A 6 16.93 -12.22 28.75
N SER A 7 17.88 -11.44 29.27
CA SER A 7 17.93 -9.99 29.03
C SER A 7 18.15 -9.65 27.55
N ARG A 8 18.97 -10.42 26.82
CA ARG A 8 19.17 -10.23 25.37
C ARG A 8 17.93 -10.59 24.57
N ALA A 9 17.30 -11.72 24.86
CA ALA A 9 16.07 -12.13 24.18
C ALA A 9 14.93 -11.11 24.38
N SER A 10 14.80 -10.54 25.58
CA SER A 10 13.83 -9.48 25.87
C SER A 10 14.11 -8.21 25.07
N ALA A 11 15.37 -7.79 24.97
CA ALA A 11 15.75 -6.59 24.22
C ALA A 11 15.52 -6.76 22.70
N ASP A 12 15.77 -7.94 22.16
CA ASP A 12 15.51 -8.25 20.75
C ASP A 12 14.00 -8.28 20.46
N ALA A 13 13.19 -8.89 21.35
CA ALA A 13 11.73 -8.87 21.24
C ALA A 13 11.17 -7.44 21.23
N ASP A 14 11.69 -6.56 22.10
CA ASP A 14 11.29 -5.15 22.15
C ASP A 14 11.64 -4.39 20.87
N ARG A 15 12.82 -4.67 20.31
CA ARG A 15 13.29 -4.05 19.07
C ARG A 15 12.43 -4.48 17.89
N GLU A 16 12.12 -5.76 17.78
CA GLU A 16 11.25 -6.31 16.73
C GLU A 16 9.81 -5.80 16.86
N MET A 17 9.27 -5.72 18.08
CA MET A 17 7.96 -5.13 18.34
C MET A 17 7.90 -3.67 17.90
N THR A 18 8.94 -2.89 18.22
CA THR A 18 9.02 -1.46 17.84
C THR A 18 9.09 -1.28 16.33
N LYS A 19 9.87 -2.12 15.63
CA LYS A 19 9.94 -2.11 14.16
C LYS A 19 8.58 -2.41 13.56
N LEU A 20 7.93 -3.48 14.03
CA LEU A 20 6.62 -3.90 13.53
C LEU A 20 5.53 -2.87 13.79
N TRP A 21 5.56 -2.22 14.95
CA TRP A 21 4.67 -1.10 15.26
C TRP A 21 4.84 0.07 14.28
N ARG A 22 6.08 0.43 13.91
CA ARG A 22 6.32 1.47 12.90
C ARG A 22 5.81 1.06 11.53
N THR A 23 6.08 -0.17 11.12
CA THR A 23 5.56 -0.74 9.87
C THR A 23 4.03 -0.71 9.84
N TRP A 24 3.38 -1.11 10.93
CA TRP A 24 1.92 -1.07 11.07
C TRP A 24 1.38 0.35 10.86
N ARG A 25 1.98 1.35 11.52
CA ARG A 25 1.59 2.76 11.35
C ARG A 25 1.71 3.21 9.90
N THR A 26 2.84 2.92 9.24
CA THR A 26 3.03 3.24 7.82
C THR A 26 1.97 2.57 6.93
N VAL A 27 1.55 1.33 7.24
CA VAL A 27 0.47 0.66 6.49
C VAL A 27 -0.86 1.40 6.64
N PHE A 28 -1.23 1.82 7.85
CA PHE A 28 -2.46 2.59 8.06
C PHE A 28 -2.40 3.98 7.41
N GLU A 29 -1.26 4.67 7.48
CA GLU A 29 -1.01 5.91 6.74
C GLU A 29 -1.15 5.69 5.23
N MET A 30 -0.59 4.60 4.70
CA MET A 30 -0.72 4.22 3.29
C MET A 30 -2.17 3.95 2.88
N LEU A 31 -2.94 3.25 3.71
CA LEU A 31 -4.36 3.00 3.47
C LEU A 31 -5.15 4.31 3.43
N ALA A 32 -4.88 5.23 4.37
CA ALA A 32 -5.49 6.57 4.38
C ALA A 32 -5.15 7.36 3.11
N ASP A 33 -3.87 7.38 2.71
CA ASP A 33 -3.39 8.11 1.54
C ASP A 33 -3.96 7.56 0.22
N ARG A 34 -4.21 6.25 0.16
CA ARG A 34 -4.91 5.60 -0.96
C ARG A 34 -6.40 5.93 -1.01
N GLY A 35 -6.98 6.46 0.07
CA GLY A 35 -8.39 6.85 0.16
C GLY A 35 -9.31 5.79 0.76
N TYR A 36 -8.75 4.80 1.47
CA TYR A 36 -9.55 3.87 2.27
C TYR A 36 -10.01 4.51 3.57
N GLU A 37 -11.13 4.04 4.09
CA GLU A 37 -11.66 4.45 5.38
C GLU A 37 -10.84 3.79 6.50
N VAL A 38 -10.09 4.61 7.21
CA VAL A 38 -9.30 4.22 8.40
C VAL A 38 -9.46 5.29 9.47
N THR A 39 -9.41 4.88 10.72
CA THR A 39 -9.57 5.81 11.85
C THR A 39 -8.23 6.38 12.30
N GLU A 40 -8.24 7.58 12.87
CA GLU A 40 -7.02 8.17 13.45
C GLU A 40 -6.45 7.34 14.62
N GLU A 41 -7.32 6.65 15.36
CA GLU A 41 -6.95 5.78 16.47
C GLU A 41 -6.12 4.58 16.00
N GLU A 42 -6.46 4.00 14.86
CA GLU A 42 -5.69 2.92 14.25
C GLU A 42 -4.33 3.40 13.73
N ILE A 43 -4.26 4.61 13.17
CA ILE A 43 -3.01 5.23 12.67
C ILE A 43 -2.06 5.59 13.83
N LYS A 44 -2.61 6.15 14.90
CA LYS A 44 -1.85 6.71 16.02
C LYS A 44 -1.87 5.80 17.25
N ILE A 45 -2.02 4.49 17.05
CA ILE A 45 -2.00 3.50 18.14
C ILE A 45 -0.70 3.64 18.97
N PRO A 46 -0.78 3.83 20.30
CA PRO A 46 0.40 3.86 21.17
C PRO A 46 1.12 2.50 21.19
N LEU A 47 2.45 2.51 21.37
CA LEU A 47 3.26 1.28 21.36
C LEU A 47 2.82 0.29 22.45
N ASP A 48 2.45 0.77 23.64
CA ASP A 48 2.03 -0.08 24.75
C ASP A 48 0.72 -0.81 24.46
N GLU A 49 -0.20 -0.12 23.78
CA GLU A 49 -1.47 -0.71 23.35
C GLU A 49 -1.25 -1.70 22.19
N PHE A 50 -0.40 -1.33 21.23
CA PHE A 50 -0.01 -2.21 20.14
C PHE A 50 0.58 -3.52 20.68
N ARG A 51 1.51 -3.43 21.65
CA ARG A 51 2.10 -4.60 22.30
C ARG A 51 1.05 -5.50 22.94
N LYS A 52 0.11 -4.94 23.70
CA LYS A 52 -0.97 -5.72 24.35
C LYS A 52 -1.84 -6.48 23.34
N ARG A 53 -2.08 -5.91 22.16
CA ARG A 53 -2.95 -6.50 21.13
C ARG A 53 -2.22 -7.55 20.28
N TYR A 54 -0.95 -7.29 19.94
CA TYR A 54 -0.20 -8.06 18.94
C TYR A 54 1.00 -8.82 19.50
N SER A 55 1.13 -8.99 20.82
CA SER A 55 2.11 -9.92 21.39
C SER A 55 1.56 -11.35 21.50
N ASP A 56 2.46 -12.32 21.46
CA ASP A 56 2.21 -13.70 21.89
C ASP A 56 2.38 -13.85 23.42
N ALA A 57 2.25 -15.08 23.92
CA ALA A 57 2.41 -15.39 25.34
C ALA A 57 3.84 -15.17 25.88
N LEU A 58 4.83 -15.07 24.98
CA LEU A 58 6.24 -14.88 25.30
C LEU A 58 6.69 -13.42 25.10
N GLY A 59 5.78 -12.53 24.69
CA GLY A 59 6.06 -11.11 24.44
C GLY A 59 6.59 -10.79 23.04
N PHE A 60 6.73 -11.79 22.16
CA PHE A 60 7.13 -11.60 20.77
C PHE A 60 5.95 -11.15 19.90
N PRO A 61 6.20 -10.45 18.78
CA PRO A 61 5.15 -10.03 17.86
C PRO A 61 4.46 -11.20 17.14
N ASP A 62 3.15 -11.31 17.30
CA ASP A 62 2.29 -12.30 16.63
C ASP A 62 1.64 -11.72 15.38
N ARG A 63 2.23 -12.04 14.22
CA ARG A 63 1.78 -11.59 12.91
C ARG A 63 0.48 -12.26 12.44
N ASN A 64 0.10 -13.41 13.01
CA ASN A 64 -1.15 -14.08 12.62
C ASN A 64 -2.38 -13.26 12.99
N LYS A 65 -2.27 -12.44 14.04
CA LYS A 65 -3.30 -11.50 14.49
C LYS A 65 -3.33 -10.21 13.66
N MET A 66 -2.32 -9.97 12.83
CA MET A 66 -2.14 -8.74 12.06
C MET A 66 -2.78 -8.87 10.67
N LYS A 67 -4.11 -8.83 10.66
CA LYS A 67 -4.92 -8.85 9.45
C LYS A 67 -5.76 -7.58 9.43
N ILE A 68 -5.69 -6.84 8.34
CA ILE A 68 -6.41 -5.57 8.18
C ILE A 68 -7.33 -5.70 6.98
N SER A 69 -8.56 -5.21 7.11
CA SER A 69 -9.44 -4.99 5.98
C SER A 69 -9.97 -3.56 6.03
N ALA A 70 -10.04 -2.91 4.87
CA ALA A 70 -10.55 -1.55 4.76
C ALA A 70 -11.46 -1.38 3.55
N ARG A 71 -12.45 -0.51 3.67
CA ARG A 71 -13.40 -0.18 2.62
C ARG A 71 -12.98 1.12 1.92
N PRO A 72 -13.20 1.24 0.59
CA PRO A 72 -12.91 2.47 -0.11
C PRO A 72 -13.89 3.56 0.33
N SER A 73 -13.40 4.79 0.52
CA SER A 73 -14.28 5.94 0.75
C SER A 73 -15.05 6.31 -0.52
N GLN A 74 -16.16 7.05 -0.38
CA GLN A 74 -16.90 7.56 -1.54
C GLN A 74 -16.02 8.39 -2.48
N ALA A 75 -15.16 9.26 -1.94
CA ALA A 75 -14.24 10.07 -2.73
C ALA A 75 -13.22 9.24 -3.52
N MET A 76 -12.82 8.07 -2.99
CA MET A 76 -11.99 7.13 -3.72
C MET A 76 -12.79 6.49 -4.85
N MET A 77 -14.00 6.00 -4.58
CA MET A 77 -14.85 5.40 -5.61
C MET A 77 -15.08 6.35 -6.79
N ASP A 78 -15.37 7.62 -6.52
CA ASP A 78 -15.58 8.62 -7.57
C ASP A 78 -14.33 8.83 -8.44
N LYS A 79 -13.13 8.82 -7.84
CA LYS A 79 -11.86 8.98 -8.59
C LYS A 79 -11.52 7.78 -9.45
N TYR A 80 -11.81 6.57 -8.96
CA TYR A 80 -11.52 5.32 -9.66
C TYR A 80 -12.66 4.88 -10.59
N THR A 81 -13.75 5.65 -10.69
CA THR A 81 -14.82 5.39 -11.65
C THR A 81 -14.40 5.84 -13.06
N PRO A 82 -14.37 4.92 -14.04
CA PRO A 82 -14.09 5.29 -15.43
C PRO A 82 -15.17 6.22 -16.00
N LEU A 83 -14.84 6.91 -17.10
CA LEU A 83 -15.84 7.70 -17.81
C LEU A 83 -16.91 6.81 -18.47
N PRO A 84 -18.19 7.21 -18.42
CA PRO A 84 -19.24 6.55 -19.19
C PRO A 84 -18.90 6.50 -20.68
N THR A 85 -19.08 5.33 -21.28
CA THR A 85 -18.87 5.10 -22.71
C THR A 85 -20.16 4.56 -23.33
N ALA A 86 -20.39 4.71 -24.63
CA ALA A 86 -21.58 4.17 -25.30
C ALA A 86 -21.82 2.67 -25.03
N LEU A 87 -20.73 1.88 -24.86
CA LEU A 87 -20.79 0.45 -24.54
C LEU A 87 -21.07 0.18 -23.04
N LYS A 88 -20.72 1.12 -22.15
CA LYS A 88 -20.84 1.01 -20.70
C LYS A 88 -21.36 2.35 -20.13
N PRO A 89 -22.68 2.58 -20.17
CA PRO A 89 -23.27 3.84 -19.73
C PRO A 89 -23.16 4.05 -18.21
N ASN A 90 -23.15 2.96 -17.43
CA ASN A 90 -23.01 2.98 -15.97
C ASN A 90 -21.74 2.23 -15.56
N PRO A 91 -20.56 2.89 -15.61
CA PRO A 91 -19.31 2.27 -15.19
C PRO A 91 -19.29 2.03 -13.68
N VAL A 92 -18.72 0.91 -13.25
CA VAL A 92 -18.45 0.61 -11.84
C VAL A 92 -17.06 1.12 -11.46
N PRO A 93 -16.85 1.56 -10.20
CA PRO A 93 -15.53 1.93 -9.72
C PRO A 93 -14.52 0.79 -9.87
N GLU A 94 -13.32 1.08 -10.39
CA GLU A 94 -12.22 0.11 -10.47
C GLU A 94 -11.44 -0.01 -9.14
N CYS A 95 -12.16 0.11 -8.03
CA CYS A 95 -11.67 -0.06 -6.67
C CYS A 95 -12.70 -0.82 -5.84
N GLY A 96 -12.23 -1.52 -4.82
CA GLY A 96 -13.09 -2.25 -3.89
C GLY A 96 -12.40 -2.37 -2.54
N THR A 97 -12.82 -3.35 -1.74
CA THR A 97 -12.20 -3.62 -0.45
C THR A 97 -10.76 -4.08 -0.59
N ILE A 98 -9.93 -3.67 0.36
CA ILE A 98 -8.54 -4.09 0.47
C ILE A 98 -8.34 -4.97 1.68
N TYR A 99 -7.46 -5.96 1.54
CA TYR A 99 -7.02 -6.83 2.63
C TYR A 99 -5.50 -6.79 2.74
N VAL A 100 -4.99 -6.59 3.95
CA VAL A 100 -3.56 -6.60 4.24
C VAL A 100 -3.25 -7.72 5.22
N GLU A 101 -2.25 -8.54 4.88
CA GLU A 101 -1.79 -9.65 5.71
C GLU A 101 -0.28 -9.58 5.94
N PHE A 102 0.10 -9.74 7.21
CA PHE A 102 1.49 -9.92 7.61
C PHE A 102 1.81 -11.41 7.67
N CYS A 103 2.83 -11.83 6.93
CA CYS A 103 3.27 -13.21 6.90
C CYS A 103 3.95 -13.58 8.23
N ALA A 104 3.46 -14.64 8.88
CA ALA A 104 4.07 -15.14 10.11
C ALA A 104 5.38 -15.91 9.88
N ASP A 105 5.64 -16.38 8.66
CA ASP A 105 6.85 -17.15 8.33
C ASP A 105 8.08 -16.22 8.24
N LEU A 106 9.00 -16.36 9.19
CA LEU A 106 10.19 -15.49 9.32
C LEU A 106 11.37 -15.91 8.43
N GLN A 107 11.45 -17.18 8.02
CA GLN A 107 12.64 -17.73 7.36
C GLN A 107 12.58 -17.62 5.84
N SER A 108 11.47 -18.02 5.23
CA SER A 108 11.30 -17.96 3.79
C SER A 108 9.83 -18.00 3.40
N VAL A 109 9.45 -17.12 2.48
CA VAL A 109 8.09 -17.13 1.92
C VAL A 109 8.12 -17.77 0.53
N GLY A 110 7.48 -18.93 0.44
CA GLY A 110 7.34 -19.71 -0.78
C GLY A 110 6.03 -19.49 -1.52
N THR A 111 5.80 -20.32 -2.53
CA THR A 111 4.56 -20.31 -3.34
C THR A 111 3.35 -20.80 -2.56
N LYS A 112 3.53 -21.61 -1.51
CA LYS A 112 2.44 -22.16 -0.69
C LYS A 112 1.70 -21.05 0.06
N GLN A 113 2.46 -20.19 0.75
CA GLN A 113 1.94 -19.06 1.52
C GLN A 113 1.18 -18.09 0.61
N VAL A 114 1.81 -17.70 -0.50
CA VAL A 114 1.19 -16.77 -1.46
C VAL A 114 -0.06 -17.36 -2.10
N ARG A 115 -0.09 -18.67 -2.37
CA ARG A 115 -1.29 -19.34 -2.89
C ARG A 115 -2.43 -19.33 -1.86
N ALA A 116 -2.14 -19.57 -0.59
CA ALA A 116 -3.13 -19.51 0.48
C ALA A 116 -3.71 -18.09 0.61
N PHE A 117 -2.85 -17.07 0.58
CA PHE A 117 -3.25 -15.66 0.57
C PHE A 117 -4.15 -15.34 -0.63
N ASN A 118 -3.74 -15.72 -1.84
CA ASN A 118 -4.49 -15.50 -3.07
C ASN A 118 -5.86 -16.19 -3.06
N HIS A 119 -5.92 -17.41 -2.52
CA HIS A 119 -7.18 -18.13 -2.36
C HIS A 119 -8.12 -17.39 -1.41
N PHE A 120 -7.62 -16.92 -0.27
CA PHE A 120 -8.41 -16.14 0.69
C PHE A 120 -8.93 -14.83 0.08
N ILE A 121 -8.08 -14.12 -0.68
CA ILE A 121 -8.47 -12.90 -1.43
C ILE A 121 -9.62 -13.18 -2.41
N ASP A 122 -9.57 -14.32 -3.11
CA ASP A 122 -10.59 -14.72 -4.07
C ASP A 122 -11.90 -15.12 -3.37
N GLU A 123 -11.82 -15.98 -2.35
CA GLU A 123 -12.97 -16.45 -1.57
C GLU A 123 -13.74 -15.33 -0.89
N GLN A 124 -13.03 -14.38 -0.28
CA GLN A 124 -13.63 -13.24 0.41
C GLN A 124 -13.94 -12.07 -0.53
N ASN A 125 -13.68 -12.23 -1.84
CA ASN A 125 -13.93 -11.26 -2.89
C ASN A 125 -13.32 -9.88 -2.63
N TYR A 126 -12.07 -9.85 -2.13
CA TYR A 126 -11.31 -8.61 -2.02
C TYR A 126 -10.85 -8.16 -3.41
N HIS A 127 -10.86 -6.85 -3.66
CA HIS A 127 -10.40 -6.27 -4.92
C HIS A 127 -8.87 -6.13 -4.95
N THR A 128 -8.29 -5.79 -3.79
CA THR A 128 -6.86 -5.56 -3.64
C THR A 128 -6.32 -6.29 -2.41
N GLY A 129 -5.16 -6.92 -2.56
CA GLY A 129 -4.45 -7.61 -1.49
C GLY A 129 -3.07 -7.03 -1.29
N ILE A 130 -2.66 -6.79 -0.05
CA ILE A 130 -1.29 -6.42 0.30
C ILE A 130 -0.70 -7.53 1.16
N PHE A 131 0.36 -8.15 0.66
CA PHE A 131 1.08 -9.20 1.35
C PHE A 131 2.41 -8.65 1.87
N ILE A 132 2.58 -8.64 3.19
CA ILE A 132 3.76 -8.09 3.85
C ILE A 132 4.61 -9.23 4.41
N SER A 133 5.91 -9.23 4.13
CA SER A 133 6.84 -10.24 4.65
C SER A 133 8.14 -9.63 5.16
N GLN A 134 8.82 -10.32 6.08
CA GLN A 134 10.16 -9.90 6.52
C GLN A 134 11.21 -10.14 5.44
N THR A 135 11.21 -11.34 4.86
CA THR A 135 12.15 -11.74 3.81
C THR A 135 11.58 -11.45 2.43
N PRO A 136 12.43 -11.26 1.40
CA PRO A 136 11.97 -11.24 0.01
C PRO A 136 11.22 -12.53 -0.34
N ILE A 137 10.17 -12.41 -1.15
CA ILE A 137 9.47 -13.55 -1.71
C ILE A 137 10.23 -14.11 -2.91
N SER A 138 10.15 -15.42 -3.13
CA SER A 138 10.76 -16.04 -4.32
C SER A 138 10.15 -15.49 -5.63
N PRO A 139 10.91 -15.38 -6.74
CA PRO A 139 10.37 -14.92 -8.02
C PRO A 139 9.19 -15.78 -8.53
N SER A 140 9.18 -17.07 -8.21
CA SER A 140 8.04 -17.96 -8.51
C SER A 140 6.81 -17.60 -7.68
N ALA A 141 6.97 -17.25 -6.40
CA ALA A 141 5.88 -16.77 -5.56
C ALA A 141 5.35 -15.40 -6.04
N MET A 142 6.22 -14.49 -6.49
CA MET A 142 5.81 -13.20 -7.06
C MET A 142 4.94 -13.37 -8.32
N ARG A 143 5.25 -14.34 -9.19
CA ARG A 143 4.40 -14.68 -10.34
C ARG A 143 3.03 -15.20 -9.91
N VAL A 144 2.98 -16.03 -8.86
CA VAL A 144 1.71 -16.51 -8.30
C VAL A 144 0.92 -15.36 -7.69
N LEU A 145 1.56 -14.42 -6.99
CA LEU A 145 0.86 -13.27 -6.40
C LEU A 145 0.08 -12.50 -7.47
N ASN A 146 0.69 -12.26 -8.63
CA ASN A 146 0.09 -11.52 -9.74
C ASN A 146 -0.78 -12.39 -10.67
N SER A 147 -1.07 -13.65 -10.33
CA SER A 147 -1.74 -14.58 -11.24
C SER A 147 -3.27 -14.45 -11.26
N ILE A 148 -3.88 -13.76 -10.27
CA ILE A 148 -5.34 -13.64 -10.21
C ILE A 148 -5.82 -12.54 -11.16
N PRO A 149 -6.59 -12.88 -12.22
CA PRO A 149 -7.14 -11.87 -13.10
C PRO A 149 -8.20 -11.03 -12.37
N GLY A 150 -8.20 -9.72 -12.62
CA GLY A 150 -9.18 -8.79 -12.05
C GLY A 150 -8.94 -8.38 -10.60
N ARG A 151 -7.91 -8.93 -9.94
CA ARG A 151 -7.48 -8.52 -8.59
C ARG A 151 -6.06 -7.98 -8.62
N PHE A 152 -5.77 -7.08 -7.69
CA PHE A 152 -4.46 -6.46 -7.58
C PHE A 152 -3.81 -6.91 -6.28
N CYS A 153 -2.80 -7.77 -6.38
CA CYS A 153 -2.04 -8.21 -5.22
C CYS A 153 -0.65 -7.57 -5.25
N GLU A 154 -0.28 -6.94 -4.15
CA GLU A 154 0.98 -6.22 -3.98
C GLU A 154 1.82 -6.88 -2.89
N HIS A 155 3.14 -6.82 -3.03
CA HIS A 155 4.08 -7.33 -2.03
C HIS A 155 4.93 -6.18 -1.46
N PHE A 156 5.03 -6.12 -0.15
CA PHE A 156 5.97 -5.24 0.56
C PHE A 156 6.84 -6.04 1.50
N GLN A 157 8.07 -5.56 1.66
CA GLN A 157 8.91 -6.03 2.75
C GLN A 157 8.70 -5.13 3.97
N GLU A 158 8.71 -5.70 5.17
CA GLU A 158 8.56 -4.92 6.41
C GLU A 158 9.58 -3.77 6.49
N GLN A 159 10.81 -4.01 6.01
CA GLN A 159 11.88 -3.01 5.97
C GLN A 159 11.58 -1.81 5.06
N GLU A 160 10.81 -2.00 3.97
CA GLU A 160 10.39 -0.91 3.06
C GLU A 160 9.37 0.01 3.73
N LEU A 161 8.65 -0.49 4.73
CA LEU A 161 7.55 0.18 5.41
C LEU A 161 7.94 0.71 6.80
N LEU A 162 9.18 0.52 7.25
CA LEU A 162 9.64 1.01 8.56
C LEU A 162 9.54 2.53 8.70
N VAL A 163 9.68 3.25 7.58
CA VAL A 163 9.58 4.70 7.52
C VAL A 163 8.70 5.06 6.33
N ASN A 164 7.70 5.90 6.58
CA ASN A 164 6.88 6.41 5.50
C ASN A 164 7.69 7.40 4.63
N ILE A 165 7.99 6.98 3.40
CA ILE A 165 8.78 7.77 2.45
C ILE A 165 8.06 9.06 2.00
N THR A 166 6.73 9.12 2.09
CA THR A 166 5.96 10.30 1.65
C THR A 166 6.10 11.49 2.60
N HIS A 167 6.54 11.25 3.84
CA HIS A 167 6.82 12.29 4.83
C HIS A 167 8.19 12.95 4.63
N HIS A 168 9.02 12.41 3.75
CA HIS A 168 10.34 12.97 3.49
C HIS A 168 10.25 14.31 2.75
N GLU A 169 11.06 15.29 3.15
CA GLU A 169 11.01 16.66 2.62
C GLU A 169 11.19 16.72 1.08
N LEU A 170 12.10 15.91 0.55
CA LEU A 170 12.34 15.83 -0.90
C LEU A 170 11.24 15.10 -1.69
N VAL A 171 10.28 14.46 -1.02
CA VAL A 171 9.18 13.74 -1.67
C VAL A 171 7.96 14.67 -1.75
N PRO A 172 7.62 15.19 -2.93
CA PRO A 172 6.45 16.06 -3.09
C PRO A 172 5.14 15.28 -2.94
N LYS A 173 4.03 16.01 -2.77
CA LYS A 173 2.71 15.36 -2.67
C LYS A 173 2.25 14.85 -4.03
N HIS A 174 1.91 13.56 -4.07
CA HIS A 174 1.39 12.87 -5.25
C HIS A 174 -0.12 12.66 -5.08
N VAL A 175 -0.91 13.03 -6.09
CA VAL A 175 -2.37 12.92 -6.06
C VAL A 175 -2.83 12.26 -7.36
N LEU A 176 -3.53 11.13 -7.25
CA LEU A 176 -4.16 10.48 -8.40
C LEU A 176 -5.24 11.39 -9.01
N LEU A 177 -5.23 11.52 -10.33
CA LEU A 177 -6.28 12.19 -11.09
C LEU A 177 -7.41 11.22 -11.45
N SER A 178 -8.66 11.69 -11.38
CA SER A 178 -9.80 10.96 -11.91
C SER A 178 -9.78 10.89 -13.44
N ALA A 179 -10.59 10.00 -14.02
CA ALA A 179 -10.70 9.88 -15.47
C ALA A 179 -11.17 11.20 -16.14
N GLU A 180 -12.05 11.95 -15.48
CA GLU A 180 -12.46 13.28 -15.92
C GLU A 180 -11.32 14.30 -15.87
N GLU A 181 -10.59 14.35 -14.76
CA GLU A 181 -9.46 15.27 -14.58
C GLU A 181 -8.36 15.01 -15.60
N LYS A 182 -8.05 13.73 -15.84
CA LYS A 182 -7.14 13.28 -16.87
C LYS A 182 -7.60 13.75 -18.26
N LYS A 183 -8.88 13.57 -18.60
CA LYS A 183 -9.43 14.04 -19.89
C LYS A 183 -9.30 15.56 -20.04
N ARG A 184 -9.67 16.32 -19.01
CA ARG A 184 -9.53 17.80 -19.00
C ARG A 184 -8.08 18.23 -19.16
N LEU A 185 -7.14 17.54 -18.50
CA LEU A 185 -5.71 17.82 -18.60
C LEU A 185 -5.21 17.66 -20.04
N LEU A 186 -5.51 16.52 -20.67
CA LEU A 186 -5.06 16.21 -22.02
C LEU A 186 -5.66 17.18 -23.04
N GLN A 187 -6.95 17.54 -22.88
CA GLN A 187 -7.61 18.54 -23.72
C GLN A 187 -7.00 19.93 -23.58
N ARG A 188 -6.75 20.38 -22.35
CA ARG A 188 -6.19 21.71 -22.06
C ARG A 188 -4.82 21.91 -22.69
N TYR A 189 -3.95 20.90 -22.60
CA TYR A 189 -2.60 20.96 -23.16
C TYR A 189 -2.50 20.42 -24.59
N ARG A 190 -3.59 19.89 -25.16
CA ARG A 190 -3.64 19.23 -26.48
C ARG A 190 -2.58 18.13 -26.62
N LEU A 191 -2.46 17.30 -25.59
CA LEU A 191 -1.48 16.22 -25.50
C LEU A 191 -2.14 14.84 -25.59
N LYS A 192 -1.39 13.86 -26.09
CA LYS A 192 -1.67 12.42 -25.92
C LYS A 192 -1.05 11.93 -24.62
N GLU A 193 -1.59 10.86 -24.05
CA GLU A 193 -1.09 10.25 -22.81
C GLU A 193 0.40 9.90 -22.88
N SER A 194 0.83 9.37 -24.04
CA SER A 194 2.22 8.96 -24.28
C SER A 194 3.23 10.09 -24.26
N GLN A 195 2.78 11.34 -24.38
CA GLN A 195 3.62 12.55 -24.39
C GLN A 195 3.84 13.11 -22.98
N LEU A 196 3.10 12.63 -21.97
CA LEU A 196 3.34 13.03 -20.60
C LEU A 196 4.65 12.42 -20.07
N PRO A 197 5.38 13.13 -19.20
CA PRO A 197 6.50 12.55 -18.46
C PRO A 197 6.06 11.26 -17.74
N ARG A 198 6.96 10.28 -17.66
CA ARG A 198 6.61 8.95 -17.15
C ARG A 198 7.02 8.76 -15.69
N ILE A 199 6.29 7.90 -14.99
CA ILE A 199 6.67 7.32 -13.71
C ILE A 199 6.53 5.81 -13.81
N GLN A 200 7.54 5.07 -13.36
CA GLN A 200 7.51 3.61 -13.40
C GLN A 200 6.54 3.08 -12.35
N SER A 201 5.81 2.01 -12.63
CA SER A 201 4.98 1.33 -11.63
C SER A 201 5.79 0.80 -10.43
N GLY A 202 7.08 0.52 -10.65
CA GLY A 202 8.04 0.13 -9.61
C GLY A 202 8.65 1.30 -8.82
N ASP A 203 8.31 2.55 -9.13
CA ASP A 203 8.74 3.70 -8.33
C ASP A 203 8.21 3.57 -6.89
N PRO A 204 9.00 3.88 -5.84
CA PRO A 204 8.57 3.72 -4.47
C PRO A 204 7.25 4.43 -4.13
N VAL A 205 7.02 5.63 -4.66
CA VAL A 205 5.78 6.38 -4.41
C VAL A 205 4.62 5.82 -5.24
N ALA A 206 4.90 5.36 -6.46
CA ALA A 206 3.90 4.68 -7.28
C ALA A 206 3.43 3.37 -6.63
N LYS A 207 4.37 2.59 -6.07
CA LYS A 207 4.11 1.38 -5.29
C LYS A 207 3.32 1.71 -4.03
N TYR A 208 3.74 2.73 -3.26
CA TYR A 208 3.04 3.18 -2.04
C TYR A 208 1.57 3.54 -2.30
N LEU A 209 1.28 4.29 -3.38
CA LEU A 209 -0.09 4.68 -3.73
C LEU A 209 -0.88 3.60 -4.50
N GLY A 210 -0.27 2.46 -4.86
CA GLY A 210 -0.91 1.42 -5.67
C GLY A 210 -1.28 1.90 -7.08
N LEU A 211 -0.44 2.76 -7.68
CA LEU A 211 -0.70 3.34 -9.00
C LEU A 211 -0.64 2.27 -10.09
N ARG A 212 -1.62 2.31 -10.99
CA ARG A 212 -1.77 1.36 -12.11
C ARG A 212 -1.35 1.98 -13.42
N ARG A 213 -0.88 1.14 -14.34
CA ARG A 213 -0.55 1.54 -15.72
C ARG A 213 -1.71 2.29 -16.36
N GLY A 214 -1.41 3.37 -17.06
CA GLY A 214 -2.43 4.20 -17.70
C GLY A 214 -2.96 5.33 -16.82
N GLN A 215 -2.76 5.28 -15.50
CA GLN A 215 -3.16 6.37 -14.61
C GLN A 215 -2.22 7.57 -14.73
N VAL A 216 -2.71 8.74 -14.32
CA VAL A 216 -1.93 9.98 -14.29
C VAL A 216 -1.93 10.55 -12.88
N VAL A 217 -0.74 10.84 -12.37
CA VAL A 217 -0.55 11.43 -11.05
C VAL A 217 -0.15 12.90 -11.18
N LYS A 218 -0.78 13.74 -10.37
CA LYS A 218 -0.42 15.14 -10.18
C LYS A 218 0.56 15.26 -9.02
N ILE A 219 1.70 15.89 -9.28
CA ILE A 219 2.78 16.09 -8.32
C ILE A 219 2.83 17.57 -7.97
N ILE A 220 2.63 17.90 -6.70
CA ILE A 220 2.65 19.28 -6.20
C ILE A 220 3.91 19.47 -5.38
N ARG A 221 4.82 20.32 -5.87
CA ARG A 221 6.08 20.65 -5.19
C ARG A 221 6.17 22.14 -4.86
N ARG A 222 6.92 22.46 -3.81
CA ARG A 222 7.33 23.85 -3.54
C ARG A 222 8.30 24.29 -4.63
N SER A 223 8.16 25.52 -5.09
CA SER A 223 9.01 26.12 -6.12
C SER A 223 9.49 27.46 -5.59
N GLU A 224 10.79 27.71 -5.70
CA GLU A 224 11.40 28.98 -5.26
C GLU A 224 10.84 30.17 -6.05
N THR A 225 10.57 29.98 -7.34
CA THR A 225 10.11 31.05 -8.24
C THR A 225 8.59 31.23 -8.23
N ALA A 226 7.82 30.13 -8.18
CA ALA A 226 6.36 30.15 -8.35
C ALA A 226 5.58 29.85 -7.06
N GLY A 227 6.26 29.63 -5.94
CA GLY A 227 5.68 29.16 -4.68
C GLY A 227 5.25 27.69 -4.73
N ARG A 228 4.30 27.35 -5.62
CA ARG A 228 3.84 25.97 -5.86
C ARG A 228 3.84 25.66 -7.35
N TYR A 229 4.45 24.54 -7.71
CA TYR A 229 4.48 24.03 -9.09
C TYR A 229 3.81 22.66 -9.17
N ALA A 230 2.91 22.50 -10.14
CA ALA A 230 2.25 21.23 -10.41
C ALA A 230 2.83 20.58 -11.67
N SER A 231 3.26 19.32 -11.56
CA SER A 231 3.66 18.47 -12.67
C SER A 231 2.72 17.28 -12.79
N TYR A 232 2.66 16.65 -13.97
CA TYR A 232 1.81 15.49 -14.22
C TYR A 232 2.66 14.36 -14.81
N ARG A 233 2.50 13.16 -14.27
CA ARG A 233 3.23 11.97 -14.75
C ARG A 233 2.29 10.83 -15.09
N TRP A 234 2.56 10.15 -16.20
CA TRP A 234 1.84 8.98 -16.68
C TRP A 234 2.52 7.70 -16.20
N VAL A 235 1.74 6.78 -15.64
CA VAL A 235 2.24 5.55 -15.03
C VAL A 235 2.45 4.48 -16.10
N THR A 236 3.67 3.95 -16.16
CA THR A 236 4.12 2.92 -17.12
C THR A 236 4.62 1.65 -16.46
#